data_AF-A0A1Q9USE7-F1
#
_entry.id   AF-A0A1Q9USE7-F1
#
_cell.length_a   1.000
_cell.length_b   1.000
_cell.length_c   1.000
_cell.angle_alpha   90.00
_cell.angle_beta   90.00
_cell.angle_gamma   90.00
#
_symmetry.space_group_name_H-M   'P 1'
#
loop_
_entity.id
_entity.type
_entity.pdbx_description
1 polymer ?
#
loop_
_entity_poly.entity_id
_entity_poly.type
_entity_poly.pdbx_seq_one_letter_code
_entity_poly.pdbx_strand_id
1 'polypeptide(L)' 'MSSAYYLGRPLPGVVGETRRMCHVFPAQISVPTRLVALCGVSFDREQLELLDGPRGMPCEPCLRSVPRPRHEVQLT' A
#
# COMPACT_ATOMS: atom_id res chain seq x y z
N MET A 1 9.10 14.67 9.75
CA MET A 1 7.90 13.93 10.22
C MET A 1 7.93 12.56 9.58
N SER A 2 7.95 11.48 10.38
CA SER A 2 7.83 10.13 9.83
C SER A 2 6.35 9.87 9.60
N SER A 3 5.90 9.80 8.34
CA SER A 3 4.54 9.35 8.04
C SER A 3 4.50 7.83 8.17
N ALA A 4 3.59 7.33 9.00
CA ALA A 4 3.29 5.90 9.03
C ALA A 4 2.52 5.50 7.78
N TYR A 5 2.73 4.27 7.30
CA TYR A 5 2.06 3.70 6.14
C TYR A 5 1.54 2.32 6.50
N TYR A 6 0.50 1.88 5.80
CA TYR A 6 0.04 0.49 5.82
C TYR A 6 -0.09 -0.04 4.40
N LEU A 7 -0.09 -1.37 4.32
CA LEU A 7 -0.20 -2.11 3.07
C LEU A 7 -1.58 -2.73 2.97
N GLY A 8 -2.23 -2.56 1.83
CA GLY A 8 -3.54 -3.15 1.56
C GLY A 8 -3.61 -3.76 0.17
N ARG A 9 -4.40 -4.80 0.00
CA ARG A 9 -4.68 -5.44 -1.29
C ARG A 9 -6.19 -5.55 -1.49
N PRO A 10 -6.73 -5.30 -2.70
CA PRO A 10 -8.15 -5.51 -2.96
C PRO A 10 -8.57 -6.94 -2.63
N LEU A 11 -9.75 -7.16 -2.06
CA LEU A 11 -10.31 -8.51 -1.88
C LEU A 11 -10.51 -9.21 -3.25
N PRO A 12 -10.56 -10.55 -3.30
CA PRO A 12 -10.81 -11.26 -4.54
C PRO A 12 -12.13 -10.78 -5.18
N GLY A 13 -12.12 -10.58 -6.50
CA GLY A 13 -13.29 -10.10 -7.23
C GLY A 13 -13.56 -8.59 -7.17
N VAL A 14 -12.87 -7.82 -6.31
CA VAL A 14 -12.92 -6.34 -6.33
C VAL A 14 -12.22 -5.80 -7.57
N VAL A 15 -11.04 -6.35 -7.86
CA VAL A 15 -10.30 -6.14 -9.10
C VAL A 15 -10.03 -7.50 -9.72
N GLY A 16 -9.91 -7.57 -11.06
CA GLY A 16 -9.46 -8.80 -11.70
C GLY A 16 -8.08 -9.22 -11.16
N GLU A 17 -7.83 -10.52 -11.04
CA GLU A 17 -6.65 -11.05 -10.32
C GLU A 17 -5.31 -10.52 -10.85
N THR A 18 -5.19 -10.26 -12.16
CA THR A 18 -3.99 -9.68 -12.77
C THR A 18 -3.66 -8.27 -12.27
N ARG A 19 -4.63 -7.59 -11.65
CA ARG A 19 -4.52 -6.24 -11.08
C ARG A 19 -4.55 -6.24 -9.56
N ARG A 20 -4.61 -7.41 -8.91
CA ARG A 20 -4.75 -7.57 -7.46
C ARG A 20 -3.40 -7.40 -6.75
N MET A 21 -2.83 -6.21 -6.89
CA MET A 21 -1.54 -5.81 -6.35
C MET A 21 -1.64 -5.34 -4.90
N CYS A 22 -0.51 -5.39 -4.19
CA CYS A 22 -0.37 -4.72 -2.90
C CYS A 22 -0.12 -3.21 -3.11
N HIS A 23 -0.91 -2.38 -2.44
CA HIS A 23 -0.82 -0.92 -2.47
C HIS A 23 -0.39 -0.35 -1.11
N VAL A 24 0.27 0.81 -1.14
CA VAL A 24 0.65 1.55 0.06
C VAL A 24 -0.34 2.68 0.26
N PHE A 25 -0.80 2.84 1.49
CA PHE A 25 -1.70 3.91 1.90
C PHE A 25 -1.09 4.70 3.06
N PRO A 26 -1.26 6.04 3.08
CA PRO A 26 -0.84 6.84 4.22
C PRO A 26 -1.70 6.53 5.44
N ALA A 27 -1.06 6.37 6.60
CA ALA A 27 -1.77 6.32 7.87
C ALA A 27 -2.48 7.64 8.13
N GLN A 28 -3.74 7.55 8.54
CA GLN A 28 -4.56 8.70 8.90
C GLN A 28 -5.02 8.54 10.35
N ILE A 29 -5.23 9.66 11.05
CA ILE A 29 -5.65 9.67 12.46
C ILE A 29 -7.00 8.95 12.63
N SER A 30 -7.86 9.03 11.62
CA SER A 30 -9.09 8.24 11.50
C SER A 30 -9.05 7.44 10.21
N VAL A 31 -9.61 6.23 10.23
CA VAL A 31 -9.66 5.37 9.04
C VAL A 31 -10.88 5.76 8.19
N PRO A 32 -10.70 6.40 7.03
CA PRO A 32 -11.83 6.81 6.19
C PRO A 32 -12.57 5.59 5.64
N THR A 33 -13.79 5.81 5.15
CA THR A 33 -14.55 4.81 4.40
C THR A 33 -13.94 4.55 3.03
N ARG A 34 -13.26 5.55 2.45
CA ARG A 34 -12.55 5.45 1.18
C ARG A 34 -11.08 5.80 1.36
N LEU A 35 -10.21 4.92 0.87
CA LEU A 35 -8.76 5.02 1.02
C LEU A 35 -8.14 5.23 -0.34
N VAL A 36 -7.19 6.17 -0.43
CA VAL A 36 -6.46 6.47 -1.66
C VAL A 36 -5.02 6.03 -1.47
N ALA A 37 -4.58 5.11 -2.31
CA ALA A 37 -3.21 4.64 -2.31
C ALA A 37 -2.26 5.72 -2.86
N LEU A 38 -0.96 5.59 -2.58
CA LEU A 38 0.04 6.53 -3.10
C LEU A 38 0.11 6.59 -4.64
N CYS A 39 -0.36 5.55 -5.35
CA CYS A 39 -0.48 5.56 -6.80
C CYS A 39 -1.75 6.28 -7.32
N GLY A 40 -2.62 6.77 -6.43
CA GLY A 40 -3.84 7.49 -6.77
C GLY A 40 -5.09 6.62 -6.91
N VAL A 41 -4.98 5.28 -6.93
CA VAL A 41 -6.17 4.42 -6.94
C VAL A 41 -6.92 4.52 -5.61
N SER A 42 -8.25 4.47 -5.68
CA SER A 42 -9.11 4.52 -4.49
C SER A 42 -9.91 3.24 -4.32
N PHE A 43 -10.05 2.80 -3.07
CA PHE A 43 -10.90 1.67 -2.68
C PHE A 43 -11.77 2.06 -1.49
N ASP A 44 -12.93 1.42 -1.37
CA ASP A 44 -13.66 1.44 -0.12
C ASP A 44 -12.95 0.52 0.89
N ARG A 45 -13.07 0.82 2.18
CA ARG A 45 -12.33 0.10 3.23
C ARG A 45 -12.64 -1.38 3.24
N GLU A 46 -13.90 -1.70 3.03
CA GLU A 46 -14.45 -3.06 3.02
C GLU A 46 -13.98 -3.86 1.80
N GLN A 47 -13.39 -3.19 0.80
CA GLN A 47 -12.83 -3.82 -0.39
C GLN A 47 -11.36 -4.20 -0.23
N LEU A 48 -10.72 -3.90 0.90
CA LEU A 48 -9.29 -4.15 1.13
C LEU A 48 -9.08 -5.18 2.23
N GLU A 49 -8.12 -6.07 2.02
CA GLU A 49 -7.46 -6.77 3.12
C GLU A 49 -6.23 -5.98 3.56
N LEU A 50 -6.03 -5.87 4.88
CA LEU A 50 -4.83 -5.30 5.46
C LEU A 50 -3.72 -6.35 5.48
N LEU A 51 -2.51 -5.94 5.09
CA LEU A 51 -1.33 -6.81 5.07
C LEU A 51 -0.33 -6.38 6.16
N ASP A 52 0.30 -7.37 6.80
CA ASP A 52 1.38 -7.16 7.78
C ASP A 52 2.75 -6.88 7.11
N GLY A 53 2.81 -6.97 5.78
CA GLY A 53 4.01 -6.82 4.97
C GLY A 53 3.71 -6.97 3.47
N PRO A 54 4.69 -6.68 2.59
CA PRO A 54 4.51 -6.84 1.15
C PRO A 54 4.21 -8.30 0.80
N ARG A 55 2.99 -8.59 0.32
CA ARG A 55 2.58 -9.91 -0.16
C ARG A 55 2.06 -9.85 -1.59
N GLY A 56 2.59 -10.72 -2.45
CA GLY A 56 2.33 -10.69 -3.89
C GLY A 56 3.08 -9.55 -4.59
N MET A 57 2.64 -9.20 -5.80
CA MET A 57 3.28 -8.12 -6.57
C MET A 57 2.94 -6.75 -5.96
N PRO A 58 3.95 -5.94 -5.60
CA PRO A 58 3.72 -4.57 -5.17
C PRO A 58 3.34 -3.69 -6.35
N CYS A 59 2.49 -2.71 -6.11
CA CYS A 59 2.26 -1.61 -7.04
C CYS A 59 3.54 -0.76 -7.14
N GLU A 60 4.21 -0.79 -8.30
CA GLU A 60 5.50 -0.12 -8.48
C GLU A 60 5.44 1.40 -8.22
N PRO A 61 4.40 2.14 -8.64
CA PRO A 61 4.27 3.55 -8.27
C PRO A 61 4.19 3.76 -6.75
N CYS A 62 3.46 2.92 -6.02
CA CYS A 62 3.42 2.98 -4.55
C CYS A 62 4.82 2.75 -3.95
N LEU A 63 5.56 1.76 -4.47
CA LEU A 63 6.90 1.44 -4.00
C LEU A 63 7.92 2.56 -4.26
N ARG A 64 7.77 3.29 -5.37
CA ARG A 64 8.64 4.45 -5.67
C ARG A 64 8.34 5.66 -4.79
N SER A 65 7.09 5.81 -4.36
CA SER A 65 6.64 6.96 -3.56
C SER A 65 6.91 6.82 -2.07
N VAL A 66 7.11 5.59 -1.55
CA VAL A 66 7.45 5.43 -0.14
C VAL A 66 8.84 5.99 0.17
N PRO A 67 9.02 6.72 1.28
CA PRO A 67 10.34 7.15 1.72
C PRO A 67 11.25 5.94 1.88
N ARG A 68 12.44 6.00 1.27
CA ARG A 68 13.44 4.94 1.46
C ARG A 68 13.84 4.92 2.94
N PRO A 69 13.80 3.76 3.61
CA PRO A 69 14.40 3.66 4.92
C PRO A 69 15.88 4.05 4.81
N ARG A 70 16.37 4.84 5.76
CA ARG A 70 17.79 5.22 5.82
C ARG A 70 18.56 3.96 6.22
N HIS A 71 19.01 3.19 5.24
CA HIS A 71 20.00 2.15 5.44
C HIS A 71 21.35 2.70 5.00
N GLU A 72 22.33 2.74 5.90
CA GLU A 72 23.73 2.64 5.51
C GLU A 72 23.90 1.26 4.89
N VAL A 73 23.84 1.20 3.57
CA VAL A 73 24.14 -0.03 2.84
C VAL A 73 25.66 -0.20 2.92
N GLN A 74 26.16 -0.97 3.88
CA GLN A 74 27.49 -1.54 3.77
C GLN A 74 27.44 -2.66 2.74
N LEU A 75 27.76 -2.33 1.50
CA LEU A 75 28.15 -3.31 0.50
C LEU A 75 29.55 -3.78 0.90
N THR A 76 29.64 -4.92 1.60
CA THR A 76 30.89 -5.67 1.77
C THR A 76 30.97 -6.77 0.72
#